data_AF-A0A0Q4Q2F4-F1
#
_entry.id   AF-A0A0Q4Q2F4-F1
#
_cell.length_a   1.000
_cell.length_b   1.000
_cell.length_c   1.000
_cell.angle_alpha   90.00
_cell.angle_beta   90.00
_cell.angle_gamma   90.00
#
_symmetry.space_group_name_H-M   'P 1'
#
loop_
_entity.id
_entity.type
_entity.pdbx_description
1 polymer ?
#
loop_
_entity_poly.entity_id
_entity_poly.type
_entity_poly.pdbx_seq_one_letter_code
_entity_poly.pdbx_strand_id
1 'polypeptide(L)'
;MLLPIAALLVTYALTGLIALLAVVTLWRPLSILLAELCGTEDRSRFWTVWSTVMMVATPMLFVSWRGIATDPTELVQGTMTSALIGVLMALVGMGFAVWSRTPRAAA
;
A
#
# COMPACT_ATOMS: atom_id res chain seq x y z
N MET A 1 -26.26 -17.45 -5.64
CA MET A 1 -25.11 -17.02 -6.48
C MET A 1 -24.65 -15.58 -6.25
N LEU A 2 -25.50 -14.68 -5.73
CA LEU A 2 -25.12 -13.28 -5.47
C LEU A 2 -24.22 -13.08 -4.25
N LEU A 3 -24.35 -13.93 -3.22
CA LEU A 3 -23.59 -13.84 -1.97
C LEU A 3 -22.05 -13.81 -2.16
N PRO A 4 -21.41 -14.73 -2.92
CA PRO A 4 -19.96 -14.69 -3.12
C PRO A 4 -19.50 -13.48 -3.94
N ILE A 5 -20.32 -13.02 -4.88
CA ILE A 5 -20.02 -11.82 -5.70
C ILE A 5 -20.09 -10.56 -4.82
N ALA A 6 -21.09 -10.46 -3.95
CA ALA A 6 -21.19 -9.36 -2.99
C ALA A 6 -20.00 -9.36 -2.02
N ALA A 7 -19.62 -10.54 -1.50
CA ALA A 7 -18.45 -10.68 -0.64
C ALA A 7 -17.15 -10.23 -1.32
N LEU A 8 -16.94 -10.65 -2.58
CA LEU A 8 -15.85 -10.18 -3.45
C LEU A 8 -15.81 -8.66 -3.57
N LEU A 9 -16.94 -8.05 -3.94
CA LEU A 9 -17.04 -6.61 -4.15
C LEU A 9 -16.77 -5.82 -2.87
N VAL A 10 -17.32 -6.26 -1.73
CA VAL A 10 -17.08 -5.64 -0.42
C VAL A 10 -15.60 -5.73 -0.04
N THR A 11 -14.99 -6.90 -0.28
CA THR A 11 -13.56 -7.13 0.01
C THR A 11 -12.67 -6.18 -0.80
N TYR A 12 -12.88 -6.06 -2.10
CA TYR A 12 -12.12 -5.13 -2.95
C TYR A 12 -12.42 -3.67 -2.65
N ALA A 13 -13.68 -3.32 -2.35
CA ALA A 13 -14.06 -1.95 -1.99
C ALA A 13 -13.39 -1.50 -0.68
N LEU A 14 -13.42 -2.35 0.36
CA LEU A 14 -12.73 -2.09 1.63
C LEU A 14 -11.23 -1.95 1.43
N THR A 15 -10.63 -2.86 0.67
CA THR A 15 -9.19 -2.82 0.37
C THR A 15 -8.81 -1.55 -0.39
N GLY A 16 -9.61 -1.17 -1.39
CA GLY A 16 -9.43 0.05 -2.15
C GLY A 16 -9.54 1.30 -1.29
N LEU A 17 -10.50 1.33 -0.37
CA LEU A 17 -10.65 2.43 0.59
C LEU A 17 -9.43 2.57 1.50
N ILE A 18 -8.94 1.45 2.07
CA ILE A 18 -7.75 1.45 2.92
C ILE A 18 -6.51 1.90 2.14
N ALA A 19 -6.32 1.38 0.93
CA ALA A 19 -5.21 1.76 0.06
C ALA A 19 -5.26 3.25 -0.32
N LEU A 20 -6.44 3.76 -0.66
CA LEU A 20 -6.63 5.17 -0.98
C LEU A 20 -6.32 6.07 0.22
N LEU A 21 -6.80 5.70 1.42
CA LEU A 21 -6.49 6.43 2.65
C LEU A 21 -4.98 6.44 2.92
N ALA A 22 -4.30 5.30 2.76
CA ALA A 22 -2.84 5.21 2.90
C ALA A 22 -2.12 6.11 1.89
N VAL A 23 -2.52 6.08 0.61
CA VAL A 23 -1.95 6.93 -0.43
C VAL A 23 -2.16 8.41 -0.11
N VAL A 24 -3.38 8.84 0.21
CA VAL A 24 -3.69 10.25 0.48
C VAL A 24 -2.94 10.76 1.71
N THR A 25 -2.84 9.96 2.76
CA THR A 25 -2.10 10.33 3.98
C THR A 25 -0.60 10.42 3.74
N LEU A 26 -0.03 9.58 2.88
CA LEU A 26 1.41 9.50 2.65
C LEU A 26 1.90 10.29 1.43
N TRP A 27 1.00 10.79 0.57
CA TRP A 27 1.38 11.46 -0.68
C TRP A 27 2.33 12.64 -0.46
N ARG A 28 1.96 13.56 0.44
CA ARG A 28 2.76 14.76 0.75
C ARG A 28 4.13 14.44 1.35
N PRO A 29 4.24 13.66 2.45
CA PRO A 29 5.55 13.37 3.03
C PRO A 29 6.45 12.60 2.06
N LEU A 30 5.88 11.68 1.26
CA LEU A 30 6.64 10.90 0.30
C LEU A 30 7.18 11.76 -0.85
N SER A 31 6.39 12.70 -1.38
CA SER A 31 6.86 13.61 -2.42
C SER A 31 7.99 14.52 -1.94
N ILE A 32 7.93 14.98 -0.69
CA ILE A 32 8.97 15.83 -0.09
C ILE A 32 10.26 15.03 0.12
N LEU A 33 10.17 13.86 0.76
CA LEU A 33 11.32 12.99 1.00
C LEU A 33 12.01 12.57 -0.31
N LEU A 34 11.24 12.21 -1.33
CA LEU A 34 11.79 11.80 -2.62
C LEU A 34 12.42 12.97 -3.39
N ALA A 35 11.87 14.18 -3.26
CA ALA A 35 12.49 15.37 -3.83
C ALA A 35 13.87 15.63 -3.22
N GLU A 36 14.00 15.53 -1.89
CA GLU A 36 15.27 15.70 -1.19
C GLU A 36 16.28 14.60 -1.53
N LEU A 37 15.85 13.33 -1.55
CA LEU A 37 16.74 12.19 -1.79
C LEU A 37 17.18 12.05 -3.25
N CYS A 38 16.29 12.34 -4.21
CA CYS A 38 16.59 12.12 -5.63
C CYS A 38 17.38 13.28 -6.24
N GLY A 39 17.27 14.49 -5.68
CA GLY A 39 17.97 15.70 -6.12
C GLY A 39 17.54 16.23 -7.50
N THR A 40 16.74 15.48 -8.26
CA THR A 40 16.18 15.89 -9.56
C THR A 40 14.69 15.64 -9.64
N GLU A 41 13.97 16.58 -10.28
CA GLU A 41 12.51 16.56 -10.48
C GLU A 41 12.03 15.27 -11.17
N ASP A 42 12.75 14.83 -12.21
CA ASP A 42 12.35 13.66 -13.00
C ASP A 42 12.40 12.36 -12.18
N ARG A 43 13.45 12.21 -11.36
CA ARG A 43 13.62 11.01 -10.53
C ARG A 43 12.64 10.99 -9.38
N SER A 44 12.43 12.12 -8.70
CA SER A 44 11.48 12.21 -7.58
C SER A 44 10.05 11.91 -8.03
N ARG A 45 9.65 12.40 -9.21
CA ARG A 45 8.33 12.14 -9.79
C ARG A 45 8.13 10.66 -10.12
N PHE A 46 9.12 10.01 -10.73
CA PHE A 46 9.07 8.57 -11.01
C PHE A 46 8.88 7.75 -9.73
N TRP A 47 9.69 8.00 -8.71
CA TRP A 47 9.61 7.25 -7.44
C TRP A 47 8.32 7.53 -6.67
N THR A 48 7.76 8.73 -6.82
CA THR A 48 6.46 9.07 -6.20
C THR A 48 5.36 8.25 -6.82
N VAL A 49 5.28 8.21 -8.15
CA VAL A 49 4.29 7.38 -8.86
C VAL A 49 4.47 5.90 -8.55
N TRP A 50 5.70 5.40 -8.58
CA TRP A 50 6.01 4.01 -8.24
C TRP A 50 5.52 3.63 -6.84
N SER A 51 5.82 4.46 -5.84
CA SER A 51 5.42 4.24 -4.45
C SER A 51 3.91 4.23 -4.28
N THR A 52 3.22 5.18 -4.92
CA THR A 52 1.74 5.22 -4.96
C THR A 52 1.17 3.94 -5.58
N VAL A 53 1.72 3.48 -6.70
CA VAL A 53 1.29 2.23 -7.36
C VAL A 53 1.49 1.05 -6.41
N MET A 54 2.63 0.95 -5.74
CA MET A 54 2.91 -0.14 -4.80
C MET A 54 1.99 -0.10 -3.57
N MET A 55 1.69 1.08 -3.02
CA MET A 55 0.72 1.21 -1.92
C MET A 55 -0.67 0.68 -2.25
N VAL A 56 -1.07 0.67 -3.53
CA VAL A 56 -2.34 0.10 -3.97
C VAL A 56 -2.19 -1.37 -4.35
N ALA A 57 -1.14 -1.71 -5.10
CA ALA A 57 -0.93 -3.05 -5.63
C ALA A 57 -0.69 -4.08 -4.51
N THR A 58 0.12 -3.74 -3.50
CA THR A 58 0.47 -4.69 -2.43
C THR A 58 -0.75 -5.14 -1.61
N PRO A 59 -1.60 -4.27 -1.03
CA PRO A 59 -2.79 -4.72 -0.30
C PRO A 59 -3.78 -5.49 -1.18
N MET A 60 -3.94 -5.10 -2.46
CA MET A 60 -4.80 -5.82 -3.41
C MET A 60 -4.31 -7.25 -3.66
N LEU A 61 -3.00 -7.45 -3.78
CA LEU A 61 -2.39 -8.78 -3.94
C LEU A 61 -2.58 -9.64 -2.68
N PHE A 62 -2.34 -9.07 -1.49
CA PHE A 62 -2.50 -9.81 -0.23
C PHE A 62 -3.93 -10.26 0.01
N VAL A 63 -4.90 -9.41 -0.30
CA VAL A 63 -6.32 -9.75 -0.18
C VAL A 63 -6.71 -10.82 -1.21
N SER A 64 -6.18 -10.75 -2.44
CA SER A 64 -6.46 -11.73 -3.50
C SER A 64 -5.85 -13.12 -3.24
N TRP A 65 -4.81 -13.22 -2.40
CA TRP A 65 -4.21 -14.51 -2.03
C TRP A 65 -5.06 -15.28 -1.01
N ARG A 66 -5.94 -14.60 -0.28
CA ARG A 66 -6.80 -15.23 0.71
C ARG A 66 -8.10 -15.71 0.06
N GLY A 67 -8.61 -16.86 0.51
CA GLY A 67 -9.98 -17.28 0.21
C GLY A 67 -11.01 -16.30 0.78
N ILE A 68 -12.11 -16.09 0.07
CA ILE A 68 -13.13 -15.11 0.43
C ILE A 68 -14.14 -15.77 1.35
N ALA A 69 -14.19 -15.29 2.59
CA ALA A 69 -15.16 -15.76 3.58
C ALA A 69 -16.57 -15.26 3.22
N THR A 70 -17.58 -16.07 3.52
CA THR A 70 -19.00 -15.68 3.39
C THR A 70 -19.59 -15.19 4.69
N ASP A 71 -18.96 -15.49 5.83
CA ASP A 71 -19.32 -14.92 7.12
C ASP A 71 -18.88 -13.45 7.18
N PRO A 72 -19.78 -12.52 7.56
CA PRO A 72 -19.48 -11.08 7.53
C PRO A 72 -18.37 -10.67 8.50
N THR A 73 -18.28 -11.30 9.67
CA THR A 73 -17.25 -10.97 10.67
C THR A 73 -15.89 -11.46 10.19
N GLU A 74 -15.81 -12.70 9.70
CA GLU A 74 -14.57 -13.25 9.14
C GLU A 74 -14.11 -12.50 7.87
N LEU A 75 -15.05 -12.08 7.02
CA LEU A 75 -14.76 -11.30 5.82
C LEU A 75 -14.10 -9.98 6.20
N VAL A 76 -14.71 -9.21 7.12
CA VAL A 76 -14.19 -7.89 7.50
C VAL A 76 -12.85 -8.01 8.22
N GLN A 77 -12.74 -8.90 9.22
CA GLN A 77 -11.49 -9.09 9.94
C GLN A 77 -10.38 -9.62 9.03
N GLY A 78 -10.70 -10.58 8.16
CA GLY A 78 -9.77 -11.17 7.22
C GLY A 78 -9.25 -10.16 6.22
N THR A 79 -10.15 -9.35 5.63
CA THR A 79 -9.82 -8.29 4.68
C THR A 79 -9.01 -7.18 5.34
N MET A 80 -9.40 -6.73 6.53
CA MET A 80 -8.65 -5.71 7.28
C MET A 80 -7.23 -6.19 7.56
N THR A 81 -7.08 -7.42 8.04
CA THR A 81 -5.77 -7.99 8.38
C THR A 81 -4.88 -8.09 7.14
N SER A 82 -5.37 -8.65 6.03
CA SER A 82 -4.56 -8.80 4.81
C SER A 82 -4.25 -7.45 4.14
N ALA A 83 -5.21 -6.54 4.07
CA ALA A 83 -5.00 -5.20 3.51
C ALA A 83 -3.96 -4.43 4.33
N LEU A 84 -4.07 -4.43 5.66
CA LEU A 84 -3.11 -3.75 6.53
C LEU A 84 -1.72 -4.38 6.46
N ILE A 85 -1.61 -5.71 6.42
CA ILE A 85 -0.33 -6.39 6.20
C ILE A 85 0.28 -5.96 4.85
N GLY A 86 -0.51 -5.90 3.78
CA GLY A 86 -0.04 -5.46 2.47
C GLY A 86 0.46 -4.01 2.50
N VAL A 87 -0.25 -3.10 3.18
CA VAL A 87 0.20 -1.72 3.39
C VAL A 87 1.51 -1.68 4.19
N LEU A 88 1.60 -2.43 5.29
CA LEU A 88 2.81 -2.50 6.10
C LEU A 88 4.01 -3.01 5.31
N MET A 89 3.82 -4.06 4.48
CA MET A 89 4.86 -4.59 3.62
C MET A 89 5.32 -3.57 2.57
N ALA A 90 4.40 -2.82 1.97
CA ALA A 90 4.75 -1.73 1.07
C ALA A 90 5.58 -0.65 1.80
N LEU A 91 5.16 -0.24 3.00
CA LEU A 91 5.87 0.75 3.81
C LEU A 91 7.27 0.29 4.22
N VAL A 92 7.41 -0.97 4.64
CA VAL A 92 8.72 -1.57 4.95
C VAL A 92 9.61 -1.59 3.71
N GLY A 93 9.09 -1.97 2.54
CA GLY A 93 9.83 -1.96 1.29
C GLY A 93 10.32 -0.56 0.90
N MET A 94 9.46 0.46 1.03
CA MET A 94 9.83 1.86 0.80
C MET A 94 10.86 2.36 1.82
N GLY A 95 10.65 2.06 3.11
CA GLY A 95 11.57 2.44 4.18
C GLY A 95 12.96 1.81 3.99
N PHE A 96 13.02 0.55 3.57
CA PHE A 96 14.27 -0.13 3.24
C PHE A 96 14.96 0.50 2.03
N ALA A 97 14.21 0.81 0.96
CA ALA A 97 14.75 1.46 -0.22
C ALA A 97 15.34 2.84 0.10
N VAL A 98 14.65 3.64 0.91
CA VAL A 98 15.15 4.93 1.40
C VAL A 98 16.40 4.74 2.25
N TRP A 99 16.34 3.88 3.28
CA TRP A 99 17.45 3.62 4.20
C TRP A 99 18.73 3.13 3.49
N SER A 100 18.59 2.31 2.44
CA SER A 100 19.72 1.81 1.66
C SER A 100 20.44 2.90 0.86
N ARG A 101 19.75 4.02 0.55
CA ARG A 101 20.27 5.09 -0.30
C ARG A 101 20.55 6.39 0.45
N THR A 102 20.05 6.57 1.66
CA THR A 102 20.43 7.70 2.50
C THR A 102 21.92 7.56 2.85
N PRO A 103 22.78 8.50 2.42
CA PRO A 103 24.20 8.44 2.76
C PRO A 103 24.34 8.53 4.27
N ARG A 104 24.89 7.48 4.89
CA ARG A 104 25.30 7.54 6.29
C ARG A 104 26.48 8.50 6.34
N ALA A 105 26.28 9.69 6.92
CA ALA A 105 27.42 10.50 7.32
C ALA A 105 28.33 9.58 8.16
N ALA A 106 29.54 9.34 7.68
CA ALA A 106 30.53 8.56 8.41
C ALA A 106 30.71 9.25 9.76
N ALA A 107 30.25 8.59 10.82
CA ALA A 107 30.56 8.97 12.19
C ALA A 107 32.01 8.57 12.50
#